data_AF-A0A418Q0F5-F1
#
_entry.id   AF-A0A418Q0F5-F1
#
_cell.length_a   1.000
_cell.length_b   1.000
_cell.length_c   1.000
_cell.angle_alpha   90.00
_cell.angle_beta   90.00
_cell.angle_gamma   90.00
#
_symmetry.space_group_name_H-M   'P 1'
#
loop_
_entity.id
_entity.type
_entity.pdbx_description
1 polymer ?
#
loop_
_entity_poly.entity_id
_entity_poly.type
_entity_poly.pdbx_seq_one_letter_code
_entity_poly.pdbx_strand_id
1 'polypeptide(L)'
;MAWAEIGAILAMTTAATQPLRLHVEPVEGGIRLEVIGISPIACTARYELEVTGNAGGNRSSQRGTANLLPDRQVLLASTTIGAGPGSDWNAVLRVQGCGDLNYEEFANSIP
;
A
#
# COMPACT_ATOMS: atom_id res chain seq x y z
N MET A 1 -29.88 28.08 -28.19
CA MET A 1 -28.49 27.70 -27.89
C MET A 1 -28.19 28.10 -26.47
N ALA A 2 -28.25 27.17 -25.52
CA ALA A 2 -27.79 27.35 -24.14
C ALA A 2 -27.20 26.01 -23.72
N TRP A 3 -25.87 25.96 -23.60
CA TRP A 3 -25.11 24.76 -23.27
C TRP A 3 -25.05 24.58 -21.74
N ALA A 4 -25.38 23.36 -21.33
CA ALA A 4 -25.24 22.67 -20.05
C ALA A 4 -24.45 23.34 -18.90
N GLU A 5 -25.10 23.45 -17.75
CA GLU A 5 -24.47 23.44 -16.43
C GLU A 5 -23.98 22.01 -16.16
N ILE A 6 -22.66 21.78 -16.20
CA ILE A 6 -22.06 20.53 -15.73
C ILE A 6 -21.76 20.72 -14.25
N GLY A 7 -22.63 20.20 -13.40
CA GLY A 7 -22.35 20.00 -11.98
C GLY A 7 -21.16 19.06 -11.84
N ALA A 8 -20.00 19.61 -11.49
CA ALA A 8 -18.87 18.83 -11.04
C ALA A 8 -19.22 18.25 -9.66
N ILE A 9 -19.78 17.05 -9.63
CA ILE A 9 -19.79 16.23 -8.43
C ILE A 9 -18.32 15.85 -8.22
N LEU A 10 -17.66 16.57 -7.31
CA LEU A 10 -16.36 16.18 -6.77
C LEU A 10 -16.56 14.78 -6.18
N ALA A 11 -16.02 13.77 -6.86
CA ALA A 11 -15.87 12.44 -6.30
C ALA A 11 -14.96 12.58 -5.07
N MET A 12 -15.57 12.67 -3.89
CA MET A 12 -14.90 12.36 -2.64
C MET A 12 -14.55 10.88 -2.70
N THR A 13 -13.38 10.56 -3.24
CA THR A 13 -12.79 9.23 -3.10
C THR A 13 -12.56 9.02 -1.61
N THR A 14 -13.50 8.35 -0.93
CA THR A 14 -13.33 7.82 0.42
C THR A 14 -12.32 6.68 0.38
N ALA A 15 -11.04 7.02 0.21
CA ALA A 15 -9.93 6.11 0.42
C ALA A 15 -9.57 6.09 1.91
N ALA A 16 -10.42 5.52 2.76
CA ALA A 16 -10.13 5.38 4.18
C ALA A 16 -10.88 4.23 4.89
N THR A 17 -11.08 3.09 4.22
CA THR A 17 -11.64 1.88 4.88
C THR A 17 -10.56 0.89 5.31
N GLN A 18 -9.34 1.01 4.76
CA GLN A 18 -8.23 0.10 5.05
C GLN A 18 -7.22 0.75 5.99
N PRO A 19 -7.05 0.22 7.21
CA PRO A 19 -6.19 0.82 8.23
C PRO A 19 -4.69 0.70 7.91
N LEU A 20 -4.29 -0.28 7.12
CA LEU A 20 -2.93 -0.42 6.58
C LEU A 20 -2.99 -0.35 5.06
N ARG A 21 -2.07 0.40 4.46
CA ARG A 21 -1.97 0.56 3.01
C ARG A 21 -0.56 0.36 2.49
N LEU A 22 -0.47 -0.12 1.27
CA LEU A 22 0.77 -0.21 0.51
C LEU A 22 0.98 1.10 -0.28
N HIS A 23 1.99 1.86 0.09
CA HIS A 23 2.42 3.06 -0.62
C HIS A 23 3.59 2.72 -1.55
N VAL A 24 3.51 3.21 -2.79
CA VAL A 24 4.49 2.94 -3.84
C VAL A 24 5.02 4.27 -4.35
N GLU A 25 6.32 4.50 -4.17
CA GLU A 25 6.96 5.76 -4.55
C GLU A 25 8.20 5.49 -5.42
N PRO A 26 8.28 6.06 -6.64
CA PRO A 26 9.50 6.03 -7.43
C PRO A 26 10.63 6.80 -6.71
N VAL A 27 11.81 6.19 -6.61
CA VAL A 27 12.98 6.81 -5.98
C VAL A 27 14.19 6.69 -6.91
N GLU A 28 15.26 7.43 -6.60
CA GLU A 28 16.51 7.29 -7.36
C GLU A 28 17.01 5.84 -7.26
N GLY A 29 17.12 5.19 -8.43
CA GLY A 29 17.58 3.81 -8.54
C GLY A 29 16.53 2.73 -8.29
N GLY A 30 15.24 3.06 -8.14
CA GLY A 30 14.25 2.04 -7.81
C GLY A 30 12.83 2.49 -7.54
N ILE A 31 12.07 1.58 -6.92
CA ILE A 31 10.74 1.84 -6.37
C ILE A 31 10.78 1.52 -4.89
N ARG A 32 10.37 2.47 -4.07
CA ARG A 32 10.17 2.32 -2.64
C ARG A 32 8.75 1.82 -2.38
N LEU A 33 8.65 0.73 -1.63
CA LEU A 33 7.41 0.17 -1.13
C LEU A 33 7.34 0.38 0.37
N GLU A 34 6.24 0.95 0.84
CA GLU A 34 6.03 1.28 2.24
C GLU A 34 4.70 0.75 2.72
N VAL A 35 4.68 0.19 3.92
CA VAL A 35 3.43 -0.17 4.59
C VAL A 35 3.11 0.95 5.57
N ILE A 36 2.05 1.69 5.29
CA ILE A 36 1.61 2.84 6.07
C ILE A 36 0.34 2.45 6.83
N GLY A 37 0.37 2.58 8.15
CA GLY A 37 -0.80 2.41 9.00
C GLY A 37 -1.42 3.75 9.36
N ILE A 38 -2.72 3.91 9.13
CA ILE A 38 -3.55 5.02 9.63
C ILE A 38 -4.98 4.50 9.88
N SER A 39 -5.52 4.75 11.07
CA SER A 39 -6.86 4.31 11.42
C SER A 39 -7.58 5.40 12.22
N PRO A 40 -8.90 5.63 12.00
CA PRO A 40 -9.69 6.54 12.83
C PRO A 40 -9.92 6.00 14.25
N ILE A 41 -9.67 4.71 14.48
CA ILE A 41 -9.82 4.06 15.78
C ILE A 41 -8.52 3.36 16.20
N ALA A 42 -8.32 3.25 17.52
CA ALA A 42 -7.21 2.47 18.05
C ALA A 42 -7.43 0.99 17.72
N CYS A 43 -6.46 0.34 17.10
CA CYS A 43 -6.57 -1.08 16.78
C CYS A 43 -5.22 -1.74 16.57
N THR A 44 -5.21 -3.08 16.66
CA THR A 44 -4.03 -3.90 16.38
C THR A 44 -4.29 -4.72 15.13
N ALA A 45 -3.40 -4.62 14.14
CA ALA A 45 -3.42 -5.42 12.93
C ALA A 45 -2.11 -6.18 12.79
N ARG A 46 -2.15 -7.37 12.20
CA ARG A 46 -0.99 -8.09 11.69
C ARG A 46 -0.87 -7.83 10.21
N TYR A 47 0.37 -7.69 9.74
CA TYR A 47 0.63 -7.53 8.32
C TYR A 47 1.75 -8.45 7.86
N GLU A 48 1.67 -8.82 6.59
CA GLU A 48 2.73 -9.47 5.84
C GLU A 48 2.88 -8.75 4.50
N LEU A 49 4.04 -8.14 4.28
CA LEU A 49 4.44 -7.61 2.98
C LEU A 49 5.34 -8.65 2.31
N GLU A 50 4.87 -9.20 1.20
CA GLU A 50 5.65 -10.04 0.30
C GLU A 50 6.03 -9.24 -0.94
N VAL A 51 7.30 -9.26 -1.32
CA VAL A 51 7.84 -8.59 -2.50
C VAL A 51 8.64 -9.60 -3.33
N THR A 52 8.32 -9.70 -4.60
CA THR A 52 8.99 -10.57 -5.57
C THR A 52 9.52 -9.71 -6.70
N GLY A 53 10.85 -9.73 -6.91
CA GLY A 53 11.51 -9.15 -8.07
C GLY A 53 11.88 -10.23 -9.09
N ASN A 54 11.46 -10.07 -10.34
CA ASN A 54 11.76 -11.02 -11.41
C ASN A 54 13.20 -10.94 -11.91
N ALA A 55 13.87 -9.81 -11.71
CA ALA A 55 15.31 -9.68 -11.96
C ALA A 55 16.12 -10.47 -10.90
N GLY A 56 16.31 -11.76 -11.15
CA GLY A 56 17.11 -12.66 -10.30
C GLY A 56 16.31 -13.54 -9.32
N GLY A 57 14.97 -13.48 -9.33
CA GLY A 57 14.12 -14.35 -8.50
C GLY A 57 14.14 -14.01 -7.01
N ASN A 58 14.48 -12.77 -6.65
CA ASN A 58 14.55 -12.34 -5.26
C ASN A 58 13.14 -12.21 -4.67
N ARG A 59 12.85 -12.99 -3.63
CA ARG A 59 11.62 -12.90 -2.83
C ARG A 59 11.97 -12.45 -1.41
N SER A 60 11.30 -11.40 -0.94
CA SER A 60 11.38 -10.92 0.44
C SER A 60 9.98 -11.00 1.07
N SER A 61 9.92 -11.42 2.34
CA SER A 61 8.70 -11.39 3.14
C SER A 61 9.02 -10.69 4.47
N GLN A 62 8.26 -9.65 4.79
CA GLN A 62 8.35 -8.90 6.03
C GLN A 62 7.02 -9.01 6.76
N ARG A 63 7.06 -9.41 8.03
CA ARG A 63 5.86 -9.60 8.85
C ARG A 63 5.97 -8.79 10.12
N GLY A 64 4.85 -8.24 10.58
CA GLY A 64 4.83 -7.45 11.79
C GLY A 64 3.43 -7.31 12.39
N THR A 65 3.42 -6.76 13.60
CA THR A 65 2.19 -6.32 14.28
C THR A 65 2.19 -4.81 14.35
N ALA A 66 1.15 -4.20 13.80
CA ALA A 66 0.90 -2.77 13.79
C ALA A 66 -0.07 -2.43 14.91
N ASN A 67 0.37 -1.57 15.83
CA ASN A 67 -0.51 -0.96 16.83
C ASN A 67 -0.83 0.45 16.35
N LEU A 68 -2.04 0.64 15.83
CA LEU A 68 -2.50 1.92 15.30
C LEU A 68 -3.16 2.72 16.41
N LEU A 69 -2.81 3.99 16.47
CA LEU A 69 -3.47 4.97 17.31
C LEU A 69 -4.40 5.82 16.41
N PRO A 70 -5.51 6.36 16.97
CA PRO A 70 -6.44 7.20 16.22
C PRO A 70 -5.71 8.35 15.52
N ASP A 71 -5.95 8.48 14.21
CA ASP A 71 -5.47 9.54 13.33
C ASP A 71 -3.94 9.74 13.32
N ARG A 72 -3.19 8.70 13.74
CA ARG A 72 -1.73 8.69 13.77
C ARG A 72 -1.22 7.82 12.64
N GLN A 73 -0.50 8.44 11.71
CA GLN A 73 0.23 7.73 10.68
C GLN A 73 1.47 7.05 11.27
N VAL A 74 1.70 5.79 10.91
CA VAL A 74 2.90 5.03 11.26
C VAL A 74 3.47 4.33 10.02
N LEU A 75 4.78 4.42 9.83
CA LEU A 75 5.51 3.63 8.83
C LEU A 75 5.90 2.30 9.48
N LEU A 76 5.37 1.20 8.96
CA LEU A 76 5.53 -0.14 9.55
C LEU A 76 6.64 -0.95 8.85
N ALA A 77 6.76 -0.79 7.55
CA ALA A 77 7.80 -1.42 6.74
C ALA A 77 8.18 -0.48 5.59
N SER A 78 9.44 -0.52 5.18
CA SER A 78 9.95 0.18 4.01
C SER A 78 10.97 -0.72 3.34
N THR A 79 10.84 -0.91 2.03
CA THR A 79 11.79 -1.67 1.21
C THR A 79 11.95 -0.98 -0.13
N THR A 80 13.13 -1.09 -0.72
CA THR A 80 13.43 -0.50 -2.04
C THR A 80 13.80 -1.61 -2.99
N ILE A 81 13.09 -1.67 -4.12
CA ILE A 81 13.40 -2.57 -5.23
C ILE A 81 14.24 -1.78 -6.23
N GLY A 82 15.41 -2.30 -6.58
CA GLY A 82 16.25 -1.70 -7.60
C GLY A 82 15.57 -1.70 -8.97
N ALA A 83 15.62 -0.59 -9.69
CA ALA A 83 15.13 -0.48 -11.06
C ALA A 83 16.26 -0.88 -12.03
N GLY A 84 16.10 -2.03 -12.70
CA GLY A 84 16.91 -2.43 -13.84
C GLY A 84 16.05 -2.63 -15.09
N PRO A 85 16.62 -2.62 -16.31
CA PRO A 85 15.89 -2.97 -17.53
C PRO A 85 15.26 -4.36 -17.40
N GLY A 86 13.94 -4.47 -17.62
CA GLY A 86 13.19 -5.72 -17.48
C GLY A 86 12.98 -6.21 -16.05
N SER A 87 13.16 -5.34 -15.04
CA SER A 87 12.89 -5.67 -13.65
C SER A 87 11.40 -5.58 -13.34
N ASP A 88 10.66 -6.63 -13.66
CA ASP A 88 9.30 -6.74 -13.16
C ASP A 88 9.31 -6.98 -11.66
N TRP A 89 8.35 -6.39 -10.95
CA TRP A 89 8.14 -6.63 -9.54
C TRP A 89 6.67 -6.80 -9.21
N ASN A 90 6.41 -7.53 -8.15
CA ASN A 90 5.10 -7.71 -7.56
C ASN A 90 5.21 -7.61 -6.04
N ALA A 91 4.29 -6.90 -5.41
CA ALA A 91 4.17 -6.75 -3.99
C ALA A 91 2.75 -7.10 -3.55
N VAL A 92 2.66 -7.88 -2.48
CA VAL A 92 1.40 -8.29 -1.86
C VAL A 92 1.46 -7.93 -0.39
N LEU A 93 0.60 -7.02 0.04
CA LEU A 93 0.39 -6.69 1.44
C LEU A 93 -0.85 -7.44 1.93
N ARG A 94 -0.66 -8.36 2.88
CA ARG A 94 -1.75 -9.07 3.56
C ARG A 94 -1.96 -8.44 4.92
N VAL A 95 -3.21 -8.15 5.27
CA VAL A 95 -3.57 -7.51 6.54
C VAL A 95 -4.65 -8.34 7.22
N GLN A 96 -4.46 -8.59 8.51
CA GLN A 96 -5.40 -9.34 9.34
C GLN A 96 -5.57 -8.63 10.69
N GLY A 97 -6.80 -8.44 11.13
CA GLY A 97 -7.12 -7.78 12.40
C GLY A 97 -7.56 -6.34 12.21
N CYS A 98 -7.47 -5.52 13.27
CA CYS A 98 -8.22 -4.26 13.37
C CYS A 98 -9.74 -4.50 13.30
N GLY A 99 -10.25 -5.31 14.24
CA GLY A 99 -11.60 -5.89 14.18
C GLY A 99 -11.61 -7.16 13.34
N ASP A 100 -12.61 -7.32 12.48
CA ASP A 100 -12.75 -8.48 11.58
C ASP A 100 -12.18 -8.23 10.18
N LEU A 101 -11.39 -7.17 10.01
CA LEU A 101 -10.81 -6.80 8.71
C LEU A 101 -9.72 -7.81 8.32
N ASN A 102 -9.91 -8.42 7.16
CA ASN A 102 -8.92 -9.27 6.51
C ASN A 102 -8.93 -8.95 5.02
N TYR A 103 -7.80 -8.51 4.48
CA TYR A 103 -7.69 -8.10 3.09
C TYR A 103 -6.26 -8.23 2.57
N GLU A 104 -6.16 -8.21 1.24
CA GLU A 104 -4.89 -8.16 0.53
C GLU A 104 -4.87 -6.93 -0.40
N GLU A 105 -3.73 -6.24 -0.45
CA GLU A 105 -3.46 -5.15 -1.38
C GLU A 105 -2.28 -5.53 -2.26
N PHE A 106 -2.37 -5.18 -3.53
CA PHE A 106 -1.42 -5.59 -4.55
C PHE A 106 -0.84 -4.37 -5.25
N ALA A 107 0.46 -4.39 -5.51
CA ALA A 107 1.11 -3.44 -6.39
C ALA A 107 2.13 -4.17 -7.26
N ASN A 108 2.27 -3.76 -8.52
CA ASN A 108 3.21 -4.35 -9.45
C ASN A 108 3.70 -3.31 -10.48
N SER A 109 4.82 -3.61 -11.12
CA SER A 109 5.17 -2.95 -12.38
C SER A 109 4.24 -3.49 -13.46
N ILE A 110 3.30 -2.68 -13.92
CA ILE A 110 2.55 -2.98 -15.14
C ILE A 110 3.53 -2.78 -16.31
N PRO A 111 3.68 -3.76 -17.22
CA PRO A 111 4.46 -3.59 -18.46
C PRO A 111 3.80 -2.60 -19.43
#